data_AF-A0A9E3TZT3-F1
#
_entry.id   AF-A0A9E3TZT3-F1
#
_cell.length_a   1.000
_cell.length_b   1.000
_cell.length_c   1.000
_cell.angle_alpha   90.00
_cell.angle_beta   90.00
_cell.angle_gamma   90.00
#
_symmetry.space_group_name_H-M   'P 1'
#
loop_
_entity.id
_entity.type
_entity.pdbx_description
1 polymer ?
#
loop_
_entity_poly.entity_id
_entity_poly.type
_entity_poly.pdbx_seq_one_letter_code
_entity_poly.pdbx_strand_id
1 'polypeptide(L)'
;NIIRHPDMPRCVFKLLWDTIAKGDEIFAYVINLCKNGDHYWVLAHVTPSFNARGDIIGYHSSRRVPDREAVAKIKPIYKLLKDTEDSHADWRQGMQAATDLLVAHLAKAGVPYDEFVFSLSTSV
;
A
#
# COMPACT_ATOMS: atom_id res chain seq x y z
N ASN A 1 12.41 -9.19 13.07
CA ASN A 1 12.48 -8.09 12.08
C ASN A 1 11.12 -7.43 11.96
N ILE A 2 10.99 -6.18 12.39
CA ILE A 2 9.80 -5.36 12.11
C ILE A 2 10.02 -4.77 10.72
N ILE A 3 9.44 -5.40 9.70
CA ILE A 3 9.61 -4.99 8.29
C ILE A 3 8.62 -3.86 7.93
N ARG A 4 7.55 -3.67 8.70
CA ARG A 4 6.50 -2.67 8.46
C ARG A 4 5.93 -2.12 9.76
N HIS A 5 5.40 -0.89 9.73
CA HIS A 5 4.68 -0.30 10.85
C HIS A 5 3.43 -1.16 11.20
N PRO A 6 3.05 -1.33 12.49
CA PRO A 6 1.89 -2.11 12.88
C PRO A 6 0.61 -1.70 12.17
N ASP A 7 0.36 -0.40 12.01
CA ASP A 7 -0.83 0.14 11.36
C ASP A 7 -0.85 0.01 9.83
N MET A 8 0.22 -0.49 9.19
CA MET A 8 0.22 -0.74 7.76
C MET A 8 -0.61 -2.01 7.45
N PRO A 9 -1.70 -1.95 6.68
CA PRO A 9 -2.48 -3.15 6.35
C PRO A 9 -1.64 -4.17 5.58
N ARG A 10 -1.72 -5.45 5.96
CA ARG A 10 -1.05 -6.55 5.25
C ARG A 10 -1.55 -6.66 3.82
N CYS A 11 -2.85 -6.50 3.58
CA CYS A 11 -3.45 -6.58 2.25
C CYS A 11 -2.84 -5.56 1.27
N VAL A 12 -2.67 -4.30 1.68
CA VAL A 12 -2.04 -3.26 0.86
C VAL A 12 -0.56 -3.53 0.64
N PHE A 13 0.15 -3.97 1.69
CA PHE A 13 1.57 -4.31 1.54
C PHE A 13 1.77 -5.52 0.62
N LYS A 14 0.87 -6.51 0.68
CA LYS A 14 0.85 -7.66 -0.23
C LYS A 14 0.57 -7.20 -1.66
N LEU A 15 -0.42 -6.33 -1.88
CA LEU A 15 -0.71 -5.76 -3.19
C LEU A 15 0.54 -5.12 -3.80
N LEU A 16 1.28 -4.32 -3.04
CA LEU A 16 2.53 -3.72 -3.49
C LEU A 16 3.54 -4.78 -3.96
N TRP A 17 3.80 -5.81 -3.16
CA TRP A 17 4.76 -6.86 -3.51
C TRP A 17 4.29 -7.70 -4.70
N ASP A 18 3.01 -8.06 -4.74
CA ASP A 18 2.43 -8.83 -5.84
C ASP A 18 2.51 -8.06 -7.17
N THR A 19 2.24 -6.75 -7.16
CA THR A 19 2.29 -5.91 -8.36
C THR A 19 3.70 -5.84 -8.91
N ILE A 20 4.69 -5.50 -8.07
CA ILE A 20 6.08 -5.39 -8.55
C ILE A 20 6.66 -6.76 -8.95
N ALA A 21 6.25 -7.84 -8.30
CA ALA A 21 6.65 -9.19 -8.67
C ALA A 21 6.10 -9.64 -10.04
N LYS A 22 5.00 -9.05 -10.51
CA LYS A 22 4.46 -9.28 -11.86
C LYS A 22 5.18 -8.46 -12.94
N GLY A 23 6.06 -7.54 -12.57
CA GLY A 23 6.71 -6.62 -13.49
C GLY A 23 5.99 -5.28 -13.66
N ASP A 24 4.93 -5.04 -12.90
CA ASP A 24 4.18 -3.79 -12.93
C ASP A 24 4.72 -2.79 -11.91
N GLU A 25 4.50 -1.50 -12.12
CA GLU A 25 4.80 -0.47 -11.13
C GLU A 25 3.62 -0.21 -10.18
N ILE A 26 3.90 0.39 -9.03
CA ILE A 26 2.84 0.76 -8.09
C ILE A 26 3.14 2.07 -7.36
N PHE A 27 2.10 2.88 -7.21
CA PHE A 27 2.04 3.99 -6.27
C PHE A 27 1.25 3.56 -5.03
N ALA A 28 1.80 3.74 -3.83
CA ALA A 28 1.12 3.40 -2.58
C ALA A 28 1.51 4.36 -1.46
N TYR A 29 0.53 4.74 -0.64
CA TYR A 29 0.83 5.40 0.64
C TYR A 29 1.32 4.35 1.64
N VAL A 30 2.51 4.56 2.20
CA VAL A 30 3.14 3.63 3.16
C VAL A 30 3.48 4.36 4.44
N ILE A 31 3.03 3.80 5.57
CA ILE A 31 3.45 4.21 6.91
C ILE A 31 4.66 3.39 7.34
N ASN A 32 5.77 4.09 7.64
CA ASN A 32 7.04 3.50 8.05
C ASN A 32 7.29 3.76 9.54
N LEU A 33 7.98 2.82 10.20
CA LEU A 33 8.39 2.93 11.60
C LEU A 33 9.87 3.36 11.67
N CYS A 34 10.15 4.40 12.45
CA CYS A 34 11.49 4.86 12.78
C CYS A 34 12.13 3.96 13.85
N LYS A 35 13.47 3.97 13.91
CA LYS A 35 14.21 3.21 14.93
C LYS A 35 13.85 3.63 16.37
N ASN A 36 13.46 4.89 16.58
CA ASN A 36 13.06 5.45 17.87
C ASN A 36 11.58 5.20 18.22
N GLY A 37 10.81 4.53 17.36
CA GLY A 37 9.38 4.25 17.58
C GLY A 37 8.43 5.27 16.95
N ASP A 38 8.92 6.38 16.40
CA ASP A 38 8.10 7.31 15.63
C ASP A 38 7.65 6.69 14.29
N HIS A 39 6.76 7.38 13.57
CA HIS A 39 6.37 6.96 12.23
C HIS A 39 6.25 8.12 11.25
N TYR A 40 6.36 7.81 9.97
CA TYR A 40 6.18 8.78 8.89
C TYR A 40 5.49 8.13 7.69
N TRP A 41 4.74 8.95 6.97
CA TRP A 41 4.06 8.56 5.74
C TRP A 41 4.91 8.94 4.52
N VAL A 42 4.89 8.07 3.51
CA VAL A 42 5.45 8.35 2.18
C VAL A 42 4.40 8.01 1.12
N LEU A 43 4.41 8.76 0.02
CA LEU A 43 3.91 8.24 -1.25
C LEU A 43 5.08 7.52 -1.92
N ALA A 44 5.02 6.18 -1.94
CA ALA A 44 6.03 5.34 -2.56
C ALA A 44 5.64 5.06 -4.01
N HIS A 45 6.60 5.23 -4.93
CA HIS A 45 6.54 4.71 -6.29
C HIS A 45 7.59 3.63 -6.41
N VAL A 46 7.16 2.40 -6.71
CA VAL A 46 8.04 1.24 -6.80
C VAL A 46 7.98 0.68 -8.22
N THR A 47 9.15 0.53 -8.85
CA THR A 47 9.29 0.02 -10.21
C THR A 47 10.25 -1.17 -10.25
N PRO A 48 9.94 -2.22 -11.01
CA PRO A 48 10.89 -3.29 -11.29
C PRO A 48 11.95 -2.85 -12.31
N SER A 49 13.18 -3.31 -12.09
CA SER A 49 14.29 -3.19 -13.04
C SER A 49 14.50 -4.51 -13.77
N PHE A 50 14.69 -4.46 -15.08
CA PHE A 50 14.82 -5.65 -15.93
C PHE A 50 16.20 -5.73 -16.58
N ASN A 51 16.69 -6.96 -16.78
CA ASN A 51 17.86 -7.21 -17.63
C ASN A 51 17.50 -7.28 -19.12
N ALA A 52 18.49 -7.47 -19.99
CA ALA A 52 18.28 -7.59 -21.44
C ALA A 52 17.43 -8.80 -21.88
N ARG A 53 17.23 -9.81 -21.01
CA ARG A 53 16.36 -10.97 -21.26
C ARG A 53 14.92 -10.75 -20.79
N GLY A 54 14.64 -9.63 -20.14
CA GLY A 54 13.33 -9.35 -19.54
C GLY A 54 13.14 -9.93 -18.14
N ASP A 55 14.20 -10.45 -17.49
CA ASP A 55 14.09 -10.94 -16.11
C ASP A 55 14.16 -9.77 -15.12
N ILE A 56 13.33 -9.78 -14.07
CA ILE A 56 13.42 -8.82 -12.96
C ILE A 56 14.73 -9.05 -12.20
N ILE A 57 15.56 -8.01 -12.08
CA ILE A 57 16.86 -8.04 -11.38
C ILE A 57 16.90 -7.17 -10.13
N GLY A 58 15.82 -6.45 -9.84
CA GLY A 58 15.70 -5.63 -8.65
C GLY A 58 14.47 -4.73 -8.70
N TYR A 59 14.29 -3.97 -7.63
CA TYR A 59 13.23 -2.98 -7.51
C TYR A 59 13.82 -1.63 -7.10
N HIS A 60 13.37 -0.56 -7.75
CA HIS A 60 13.67 0.81 -7.36
C HIS A 60 12.45 1.41 -6.66
N SER A 61 12.66 2.10 -5.53
CA SER A 61 11.59 2.80 -4.82
C SER A 61 11.96 4.26 -4.62
N SER A 62 11.21 5.15 -5.28
CA SER A 62 11.24 6.58 -4.97
C SER A 62 10.15 6.91 -3.95
N ARG A 63 10.43 7.87 -3.06
CA ARG A 63 9.54 8.23 -1.95
C ARG A 63 9.38 9.74 -1.92
N ARG A 64 8.13 10.19 -1.86
CA ARG A 64 7.79 11.61 -1.74
C ARG A 64 7.09 11.85 -0.41
N VAL A 65 7.27 13.05 0.12
CA VAL A 65 6.43 13.53 1.22
C VAL A 65 5.00 13.63 0.69
N PRO A 66 4.03 12.92 1.28
CA PRO A 66 2.67 12.91 0.78
C PRO A 66 1.92 14.17 1.22
N ASP A 67 0.94 14.58 0.41
CA ASP A 67 0.01 15.64 0.78
C ASP A 67 -0.72 15.29 2.08
N ARG A 68 -0.79 16.24 3.01
CA ARG A 68 -1.41 16.03 4.33
C ARG A 68 -2.88 15.63 4.21
N GLU A 69 -3.59 16.19 3.23
CA GLU A 69 -4.98 15.87 2.95
C GLU A 69 -5.14 14.43 2.46
N ALA A 70 -4.27 13.97 1.55
CA ALA A 70 -4.27 12.59 1.08
C ALA A 70 -4.02 11.61 2.24
N VAL A 71 -3.07 11.93 3.13
CA VAL A 71 -2.83 11.16 4.35
C VAL A 71 -4.06 11.15 5.27
N ALA A 72 -4.76 12.27 5.41
CA ALA A 72 -5.97 12.36 6.23
C ALA A 72 -7.11 11.49 5.66
N LYS A 73 -7.23 11.39 4.32
CA LYS A 73 -8.22 10.54 3.63
C LYS A 73 -7.86 9.05 3.69
N ILE A 74 -6.58 8.68 3.54
CA ILE A 74 -6.17 7.26 3.50
C ILE A 74 -6.12 6.60 4.88
N LYS A 75 -5.79 7.37 5.94
CA LYS A 75 -5.72 6.88 7.32
C LYS A 75 -6.97 6.12 7.79
N PRO A 76 -8.20 6.64 7.68
CA PRO A 76 -9.40 5.91 8.11
C PRO A 76 -9.62 4.63 7.29
N ILE A 77 -9.27 4.64 6.01
CA ILE A 77 -9.38 3.46 5.14
C ILE A 77 -8.38 2.38 5.60
N TYR A 78 -7.12 2.74 5.82
CA TYR A 78 -6.12 1.81 6.32
C TYR A 78 -6.46 1.29 7.71
N LYS A 79 -7.00 2.13 8.59
CA LYS A 79 -7.51 1.68 9.89
C LYS A 79 -8.60 0.64 9.73
N LEU A 80 -9.59 0.87 8.86
CA LEU A 80 -10.67 -0.09 8.63
C LEU A 80 -10.14 -1.44 8.09
N LEU A 81 -9.20 -1.40 7.13
CA LEU A 81 -8.55 -2.60 6.61
C LEU A 81 -7.80 -3.34 7.73
N LYS A 82 -7.05 -2.61 8.55
CA LYS A 82 -6.27 -3.17 9.66
C LYS A 82 -7.16 -3.78 10.74
N ASP A 83 -8.24 -3.11 11.12
CA ASP A 83 -9.22 -3.60 12.08
C ASP A 83 -9.90 -4.88 11.55
N THR A 84 -10.18 -4.94 10.23
CA THR A 84 -10.71 -6.14 9.57
C THR A 84 -9.71 -7.31 9.58
N GLU A 85 -8.41 -7.03 9.38
CA GLU A 85 -7.38 -8.06 9.50
C GLU A 85 -7.31 -8.63 10.92
N ASP A 86 -7.41 -7.75 11.92
CA ASP A 86 -7.28 -8.12 13.33
C ASP A 86 -8.53 -8.73 13.94
N SER A 87 -9.70 -8.58 13.29
CA SER A 87 -10.95 -9.21 13.73
C SER A 87 -10.99 -10.72 13.50
N HIS A 88 -9.97 -11.28 12.84
CA HIS A 88 -9.87 -12.69 12.51
C HIS A 88 -8.71 -13.35 13.27
N ALA A 89 -8.96 -14.54 13.83
CA ALA A 89 -7.92 -15.30 14.53
C ALA A 89 -6.82 -15.82 13.59
N ASP A 90 -7.19 -16.22 12.36
CA ASP A 90 -6.24 -16.58 11.32
C ASP A 90 -5.89 -15.35 10.47
N TRP A 91 -4.62 -14.96 10.50
CA TRP A 91 -4.11 -13.81 9.76
C TRP A 91 -4.33 -13.93 8.24
N ARG A 92 -4.39 -15.15 7.69
CA ARG A 92 -4.66 -15.36 6.26
C ARG A 92 -6.09 -15.00 5.91
N GLN A 93 -7.04 -15.42 6.76
CA GLN A 93 -8.45 -15.09 6.60
C GLN A 93 -8.67 -13.60 6.78
N GLY A 94 -8.05 -12.99 7.80
CA GLY A 94 -8.12 -11.54 8.01
C GLY A 94 -7.55 -10.73 6.85
N MET A 95 -6.40 -11.15 6.30
CA MET A 95 -5.82 -10.49 5.12
C MET A 95 -6.70 -10.66 3.88
N GLN A 96 -7.33 -11.82 3.67
CA GLN A 96 -8.27 -12.03 2.57
C GLN A 96 -9.50 -11.13 2.73
N ALA A 97 -10.12 -11.10 3.91
CA ALA A 97 -11.28 -10.25 4.19
C ALA A 97 -10.97 -8.75 3.98
N ALA A 98 -9.80 -8.29 4.42
CA ALA A 98 -9.36 -6.92 4.17
C ALA A 98 -9.07 -6.66 2.67
N THR A 99 -8.56 -7.67 1.94
CA THR A 99 -8.39 -7.57 0.48
C THR A 99 -9.73 -7.41 -0.22
N ASP A 100 -10.73 -8.23 0.14
CA ASP A 100 -12.07 -8.17 -0.43
C ASP A 100 -12.73 -6.80 -0.13
N LEU A 101 -12.52 -6.29 1.09
CA LEU A 101 -12.98 -4.97 1.48
C LEU A 101 -12.31 -3.84 0.67
N LEU A 102 -11.00 -3.93 0.44
CA LEU A 102 -10.28 -2.97 -0.42
C LEU A 102 -10.83 -3.01 -1.85
N VAL A 103 -11.03 -4.20 -2.42
CA VAL A 103 -11.60 -4.37 -3.75
C VAL A 103 -13.01 -3.77 -3.83
N ALA A 104 -13.86 -4.03 -2.83
CA ALA A 104 -15.19 -3.44 -2.76
C ALA A 104 -15.15 -1.90 -2.66
N HIS A 105 -14.18 -1.34 -1.94
CA HIS A 105 -13.96 0.10 -1.84
C HIS A 105 -13.58 0.71 -3.20
N LEU A 106 -12.63 0.09 -3.91
CA LEU A 106 -12.20 0.50 -5.25
C LEU A 106 -13.34 0.39 -6.26
N ALA A 107 -14.09 -0.71 -6.24
CA ALA A 107 -15.24 -0.92 -7.12
C ALA A 107 -16.33 0.13 -6.91
N LYS A 108 -16.59 0.54 -5.67
CA LYS A 108 -17.54 1.63 -5.36
C LYS A 108 -17.05 2.99 -5.88
N ALA A 109 -15.74 3.22 -5.86
CA ALA A 109 -15.13 4.43 -6.43
C ALA A 109 -15.05 4.37 -7.97
N GLY A 110 -15.18 3.18 -8.58
CA GLY A 110 -15.14 2.98 -10.02
C GLY A 110 -13.74 3.09 -10.62
N VAL A 111 -12.69 2.99 -9.80
CA VAL A 111 -11.31 3.25 -10.20
C VAL A 111 -10.37 2.11 -9.77
N PRO A 112 -9.30 1.83 -10.53
CA PRO A 112 -8.22 0.95 -10.09
C PRO A 112 -7.42 1.56 -8.92
N TYR A 113 -6.55 0.76 -8.29
CA TYR A 113 -5.85 1.16 -7.07
C TYR A 113 -4.90 2.36 -7.26
N ASP A 114 -4.18 2.41 -8.38
CA ASP A 114 -3.30 3.50 -8.76
C ASP A 114 -4.06 4.82 -8.93
N GLU A 115 -5.16 4.82 -9.68
CA GLU A 115 -6.03 6.00 -9.83
C GLU A 115 -6.65 6.40 -8.49
N PHE A 116 -7.08 5.44 -7.67
CA PHE A 116 -7.51 5.71 -6.31
C PHE A 116 -6.43 6.43 -5.50
N VAL A 117 -5.18 5.96 -5.51
CA VAL A 117 -4.07 6.60 -4.79
C VAL A 117 -3.88 8.04 -5.24
N PHE A 118 -3.93 8.32 -6.55
CA PHE A 118 -3.79 9.69 -7.05
C PHE A 118 -5.00 10.58 -6.72
N SER A 119 -6.22 10.02 -6.73
CA SER A 119 -7.46 10.77 -6.40
C SER A 119 -7.49 11.34 -4.97
N LEU A 120 -6.64 10.84 -4.07
CA LEU A 120 -6.55 11.32 -2.70
C LEU A 120 -5.76 12.63 -2.59
N SER A 121 -4.89 12.90 -3.55
CA SER A 121 -4.10 14.13 -3.67
C SER A 121 -4.90 15.22 -4.40
N THR A 122 -4.77 16.45 -3.92
CA THR A 122 -5.37 17.63 -4.57
C THR A 122 -4.37 18.30 -5.53
N SER A 123 -3.09 17.94 -5.41
CA SER A 123 -2.03 18.35 -6.33
C SER A 123 -1.99 17.38 -7.52
N VAL A 124 -2.70 17.70 -8.60
CA VAL A 124 -2.54 17.10 -9.93
C VAL A 124 -2.15 18.19 -10.90
#